data_AF-A0A367ZFI3-F1
#
_entry.id   AF-A0A367ZFI3-F1
#
_cell.length_a   1.000
_cell.length_b   1.000
_cell.length_c   1.000
_cell.angle_alpha   90.00
_cell.angle_beta   90.00
_cell.angle_gamma   90.00
#
_symmetry.space_group_name_H-M   'P 1'
#
loop_
_entity.id
_entity.type
_entity.pdbx_description
1 polymer ?
#
loop_
_entity_poly.entity_id
_entity_poly.type
_entity_poly.pdbx_seq_one_letter_code
_entity_poly.pdbx_strand_id
1 'polypeptide(L)'
;MTAETLTAIAGAILSLAFSYLPGLSRWYEALDGTAKRLLMLTLLTLTAGGMYALACTPYAGLLQIPVACDAGGALSLLRLLLGALVANQAVYSLTPRSRGISAQGDESVAVLQGRR
;
A
#
# COMPACT_ATOMS: atom_id res chain seq x y z
N MET A 1 -12.58 0.13 -19.33
CA MET A 1 -12.63 0.92 -18.07
C MET A 1 -11.57 2.01 -18.11
N THR A 2 -11.79 3.17 -17.49
CA THR A 2 -10.72 4.18 -17.35
C THR A 2 -9.90 3.91 -16.08
N ALA A 3 -8.67 4.44 -16.03
CA ALA A 3 -7.77 4.22 -14.90
C ALA A 3 -8.34 4.79 -13.59
N GLU A 4 -9.07 5.90 -13.67
CA GLU A 4 -9.69 6.59 -12.54
C GLU A 4 -10.76 5.70 -11.89
N THR A 5 -11.63 5.07 -12.69
CA THR A 5 -12.67 4.17 -12.17
C THR A 5 -12.05 2.95 -11.49
N LEU A 6 -10.99 2.39 -12.08
CA LEU A 6 -10.27 1.25 -11.50
C LEU A 6 -9.65 1.62 -10.14
N THR A 7 -8.99 2.78 -10.06
CA THR A 7 -8.37 3.26 -8.81
C THR A 7 -9.41 3.57 -7.73
N ALA A 8 -10.57 4.13 -8.11
CA ALA A 8 -11.65 4.42 -7.18
C ALA A 8 -12.25 3.14 -6.59
N ILE A 9 -12.53 2.14 -7.42
CA ILE A 9 -13.05 0.84 -6.98
C ILE A 9 -12.02 0.12 -6.09
N ALA A 10 -10.75 0.10 -6.51
CA ALA A 10 -9.69 -0.52 -5.71
C ALA A 10 -9.55 0.13 -4.33
N GLY A 11 -9.58 1.47 -4.27
CA GLY A 11 -9.56 2.22 -3.02
C GLY A 11 -10.77 1.92 -2.12
N ALA A 12 -11.97 1.84 -2.71
CA ALA A 12 -13.19 1.49 -1.98
C ALA A 12 -13.11 0.07 -1.39
N ILE A 13 -12.70 -0.92 -2.19
CA ILE A 13 -12.53 -2.31 -1.74
C ILE A 13 -11.50 -2.39 -0.62
N LEU A 14 -10.35 -1.71 -0.77
CA LEU A 14 -9.31 -1.69 0.24
C LEU A 14 -9.82 -1.07 1.56
N SER A 15 -10.53 0.06 1.47
CA SER A 15 -11.14 0.70 2.64
C SER A 15 -12.11 -0.24 3.34
N LEU A 16 -13.01 -0.90 2.59
CA LEU A 16 -13.95 -1.86 3.16
C LEU A 16 -13.22 -3.04 3.82
N ALA A 17 -12.17 -3.56 3.17
CA ALA A 17 -11.41 -4.68 3.71
C ALA A 17 -10.77 -4.32 5.07
N PHE A 18 -10.17 -3.14 5.19
CA PHE A 18 -9.60 -2.68 6.45
C PHE A 18 -10.65 -2.34 7.51
N SER A 19 -11.87 -1.93 7.13
CA SER A 19 -12.97 -1.66 8.06
C SER A 19 -13.69 -2.92 8.56
N TYR A 20 -13.88 -3.92 7.70
CA TYR A 20 -14.73 -5.09 7.98
C TYR A 20 -13.98 -6.36 8.39
N LEU A 21 -12.67 -6.48 8.16
CA LEU A 21 -11.89 -7.63 8.60
C LEU A 21 -11.24 -7.35 9.96
N PRO A 22 -11.87 -7.74 11.09
CA PRO A 22 -11.27 -7.56 12.40
C PRO A 22 -10.00 -8.41 12.51
N GLY A 23 -8.85 -7.75 12.66
CA GLY A 23 -7.54 -8.40 12.80
C GLY A 23 -6.57 -8.11 11.67
N LEU A 24 -7.05 -7.73 10.46
CA LEU A 24 -6.15 -7.36 9.36
C LEU A 24 -5.38 -6.09 9.69
N SER A 25 -6.05 -5.08 10.25
CA SER A 25 -5.41 -3.84 10.72
C SER A 25 -4.42 -4.09 11.84
N ARG A 26 -4.79 -4.86 12.87
CA ARG A 26 -3.90 -5.19 14.01
C ARG A 26 -2.67 -5.98 13.58
N TRP A 27 -2.86 -6.99 12.71
CA TRP A 27 -1.75 -7.76 12.16
C TRP A 27 -0.82 -6.87 11.34
N TYR A 28 -1.39 -6.06 10.44
CA TYR A 28 -0.61 -5.13 9.63
C TYR A 28 0.13 -4.12 10.52
N GLU A 29 -0.51 -3.56 11.54
CA GLU A 29 0.10 -2.62 12.49
C GLU A 29 1.26 -3.23 13.26
N ALA A 30 1.19 -4.52 13.60
CA ALA A 30 2.25 -5.25 14.32
C ALA A 30 3.54 -5.45 13.48
N LEU A 31 3.49 -5.32 12.16
CA LEU A 31 4.69 -5.39 11.32
C LEU A 31 5.57 -4.15 11.56
N ASP A 32 6.89 -4.36 11.59
CA ASP A 32 7.85 -3.27 11.61
C ASP A 32 7.82 -2.46 10.29
N GLY A 33 8.39 -1.27 10.32
CA GLY A 33 8.38 -0.36 9.16
C GLY A 33 9.02 -0.97 7.91
N THR A 34 10.04 -1.81 8.05
CA THR A 34 10.70 -2.49 6.93
C THR A 34 9.84 -3.64 6.42
N ALA A 35 9.28 -4.47 7.29
CA ALA A 35 8.37 -5.54 6.87
C ALA A 35 7.13 -5.01 6.13
N LYS A 36 6.52 -3.90 6.59
CA LYS A 36 5.41 -3.25 5.88
C LYS A 36 5.79 -2.84 4.45
N ARG A 37 6.99 -2.28 4.27
CA ARG A 37 7.50 -1.86 2.95
C ARG A 37 7.75 -3.04 2.03
N LEU A 38 8.34 -4.12 2.56
CA LEU A 38 8.58 -5.35 1.79
C LEU A 38 7.28 -6.06 1.42
N LEU A 39 6.28 -6.04 2.31
CA LEU A 39 4.96 -6.59 2.01
C LEU A 39 4.30 -5.83 0.86
N MET A 40 4.28 -4.50 0.92
CA MET A 40 3.73 -3.66 -0.16
C MET A 40 4.48 -3.85 -1.47
N LEU A 41 5.82 -3.97 -1.43
CA LEU A 41 6.63 -4.25 -2.62
C LEU A 41 6.27 -5.60 -3.24
N THR A 42 6.16 -6.63 -2.41
CA THR A 42 5.82 -7.98 -2.86
C THR A 42 4.44 -7.99 -3.51
N LEU A 43 3.44 -7.38 -2.87
CA LEU A 43 2.09 -7.27 -3.42
C LEU A 43 2.09 -6.54 -4.77
N LEU A 44 2.77 -5.39 -4.86
CA LEU A 44 2.88 -4.61 -6.10
C LEU A 44 3.51 -5.44 -7.23
N THR A 45 4.57 -6.19 -6.92
CA THR A 45 5.28 -7.04 -7.87
C THR A 45 4.41 -8.21 -8.33
N LEU A 46 3.71 -8.87 -7.39
CA LEU A 46 2.77 -9.95 -7.70
C LEU A 46 1.60 -9.46 -8.56
N THR A 47 1.06 -8.27 -8.27
CA THR A 47 -0.01 -7.68 -9.09
C THR A 47 0.49 -7.37 -10.50
N ALA A 48 1.64 -6.71 -10.63
CA ALA A 48 2.22 -6.39 -11.94
C ALA A 48 2.56 -7.65 -12.76
N GLY A 49 3.20 -8.64 -12.11
CA GLY A 49 3.52 -9.93 -12.74
C GLY A 49 2.28 -10.73 -13.09
N GLY A 50 1.26 -10.73 -12.22
CA GLY A 50 -0.03 -11.35 -12.47
C GLY A 50 -0.76 -10.73 -13.66
N MET A 51 -0.75 -9.39 -13.77
CA MET A 51 -1.30 -8.69 -14.93
C MET A 51 -0.58 -9.05 -16.23
N TYR A 52 0.76 -9.13 -16.20
CA TYR A 52 1.54 -9.55 -17.38
C TYR A 52 1.27 -11.01 -17.75
N ALA A 53 1.26 -11.92 -16.77
CA ALA A 53 0.96 -13.33 -17.00
C ALA A 53 -0.45 -13.49 -17.60
N LEU A 54 -1.42 -12.74 -17.08
CA LEU A 54 -2.80 -12.76 -17.55
C LEU A 54 -2.94 -12.13 -18.94
N ALA A 55 -2.14 -11.10 -19.26
CA ALA A 55 -2.04 -10.52 -20.61
C ALA A 55 -1.54 -11.53 -21.65
N CYS A 56 -0.77 -12.55 -21.23
CA CYS A 56 -0.30 -13.63 -22.08
C CYS A 56 -1.29 -14.81 -22.20
N THR A 57 -2.46 -14.73 -21.57
CA THR A 57 -3.52 -15.76 -21.69
C THR A 57 -4.56 -15.38 -22.75
N PRO A 58 -5.31 -16.34 -23.32
CA PRO A 58 -6.41 -16.04 -24.25
C PRO A 58 -7.53 -15.17 -23.63
N TYR A 59 -7.57 -15.07 -22.30
CA TYR A 59 -8.55 -14.26 -21.57
C TYR A 59 -8.20 -12.76 -21.52
N ALA A 60 -7.01 -12.37 -21.99
CA ALA A 60 -6.55 -10.97 -21.97
C ALA A 60 -7.54 -10.02 -22.65
N GLY A 61 -8.11 -10.43 -23.79
CA GLY A 61 -9.12 -9.66 -24.51
C GLY A 61 -10.46 -9.53 -23.75
N LEU A 62 -10.84 -10.57 -22.99
CA LEU A 62 -12.06 -10.58 -22.19
C LEU A 62 -11.96 -9.62 -20.99
N LEU A 63 -10.76 -9.54 -20.40
CA LEU A 63 -10.46 -8.72 -19.23
C LEU A 63 -9.96 -7.30 -19.59
N GLN A 64 -9.92 -6.97 -20.89
CA GLN A 64 -9.45 -5.68 -21.40
C GLN A 64 -8.09 -5.23 -20.81
N ILE A 65 -7.14 -6.16 -20.68
CA ILE A 65 -5.86 -5.85 -20.03
C ILE A 65 -5.03 -4.93 -20.95
N PRO A 66 -4.65 -3.72 -20.52
CA PRO A 66 -3.96 -2.74 -21.35
C PRO A 66 -2.45 -3.00 -21.42
N VAL A 67 -2.03 -4.26 -21.44
CA VAL A 67 -0.62 -4.69 -21.44
C VAL A 67 -0.43 -5.67 -22.59
N ALA A 68 0.56 -5.40 -23.45
CA ALA A 68 0.95 -6.32 -24.50
C ALA A 68 1.78 -7.49 -23.95
N CYS A 69 1.51 -8.71 -24.41
CA CYS A 69 2.36 -9.88 -24.13
C CYS A 69 3.58 -9.89 -25.08
N ASP A 70 4.48 -8.93 -24.88
CA ASP A 70 5.75 -8.85 -25.60
C ASP A 70 6.81 -8.13 -24.75
N ALA A 71 8.02 -8.00 -25.29
CA ALA A 71 9.12 -7.29 -24.62
C ALA A 71 8.81 -5.81 -24.35
N GLY A 72 8.03 -5.15 -25.21
CA GLY A 72 7.63 -3.76 -25.06
C GLY A 72 6.62 -3.57 -23.91
N GLY A 73 5.65 -4.47 -23.79
CA GLY A 73 4.70 -4.52 -22.69
C GLY A 73 5.38 -4.84 -21.37
N ALA A 74 6.32 -5.80 -21.35
CA ALA A 74 7.13 -6.11 -20.18
C ALA A 74 7.94 -4.90 -19.71
N LEU A 75 8.61 -4.19 -20.63
CA LEU A 75 9.39 -3.00 -20.31
C LEU A 75 8.51 -1.83 -19.83
N SER A 76 7.31 -1.69 -20.40
CA SER A 76 6.35 -0.66 -19.97
C SER A 76 5.84 -0.93 -18.55
N LEU A 77 5.49 -2.18 -18.25
CA LEU A 77 5.14 -2.60 -16.89
C LEU A 77 6.29 -2.43 -15.91
N LEU A 78 7.52 -2.74 -16.31
CA LEU A 78 8.69 -2.53 -15.46
C LEU A 78 8.88 -1.05 -15.10
N ARG A 79 8.72 -0.15 -16.07
CA ARG A 79 8.78 1.31 -15.82
C ARG A 79 7.68 1.77 -14.86
N LEU A 80 6.45 1.27 -15.04
CA LEU A 80 5.33 1.55 -14.13
C LEU A 80 5.59 1.02 -12.73
N LEU A 81 6.12 -0.21 -12.61
CA LEU A 81 6.49 -0.82 -11.33
C LEU A 81 7.55 0.01 -10.61
N LEU A 82 8.59 0.45 -11.32
CA LEU A 82 9.63 1.34 -10.76
C LEU A 82 9.05 2.68 -10.32
N GLY A 83 8.18 3.29 -11.12
CA GLY A 83 7.48 4.53 -10.74
C GLY A 83 6.63 4.36 -9.48
N ALA A 84 5.87 3.27 -9.40
CA ALA A 84 5.05 2.94 -8.23
C ALA A 84 5.90 2.61 -6.99
N LEU A 85 7.06 1.96 -7.16
CA LEU A 85 8.04 1.74 -6.09
C LEU A 85 8.54 3.07 -5.53
N VAL A 86 9.00 3.98 -6.39
CA VAL A 86 9.47 5.30 -5.97
C VAL A 86 8.36 6.07 -5.26
N ALA A 87 7.14 6.06 -5.80
CA ALA A 87 5.99 6.70 -5.18
C ALA A 87 5.66 6.10 -3.79
N ASN A 88 5.63 4.78 -3.66
CA ASN A 88 5.38 4.09 -2.38
C ASN A 88 6.43 4.44 -1.33
N GLN A 89 7.70 4.57 -1.73
CA GLN A 89 8.77 4.99 -0.82
C GLN A 89 8.67 6.48 -0.44
N ALA A 90 8.32 7.35 -1.38
CA ALA A 90 8.11 8.77 -1.12
C ALA A 90 6.98 9.00 -0.11
N VAL A 91 5.83 8.35 -0.30
CA VAL A 91 4.68 8.46 0.61
C VAL A 91 5.02 7.95 2.01
N TYR A 92 5.76 6.84 2.11
CA TYR A 92 6.21 6.32 3.40
C TYR A 92 7.08 7.34 4.16
N SER A 93 7.96 8.06 3.46
CA SER A 93 8.80 9.09 4.08
C SER A 93 8.01 10.26 4.67
N LEU A 94 6.80 10.51 4.15
CA LEU A 94 5.89 11.56 4.61
C LEU A 94 4.95 11.07 5.73
N THR A 95 4.88 9.77 5.98
CA THR A 95 3.94 9.21 6.97
C THR A 95 4.39 9.61 8.38
N PRO A 96 3.51 10.26 9.20
CA PRO A 96 3.85 10.61 10.57
C PRO A 96 4.26 9.37 11.37
N ARG A 97 5.44 9.39 11.99
CA ARG A 97 5.77 8.42 13.03
C ARG A 97 5.07 8.86 14.31
N SER A 98 4.20 8.02 14.85
CA SER A 98 3.78 8.18 16.24
C SER A 98 5.03 8.00 17.11
N ARG A 99 5.60 9.11 17.60
CA ARG A 99 6.37 9.03 18.84
C ARG A 99 5.37 8.56 19.88
N GLY A 100 5.68 7.42 20.52
CA GLY A 100 4.83 6.86 21.56
C GLY A 100 4.33 7.95 22.49
N ILE A 101 3.03 7.94 22.76
CA ILE A 101 2.40 8.71 23.82
C ILE A 101 3.01 8.18 25.13
N SER A 102 4.18 8.71 25.50
CA SER A 102 4.86 8.40 26.75
C SER A 102 5.40 9.65 27.45
N ALA A 103 5.18 10.84 26.86
CA ALA A 103 5.62 12.11 27.46
C ALA A 103 4.46 12.98 27.99
N GLN A 104 3.19 12.67 27.72
CA GLN A 104 2.05 13.48 28.18
C GLN A 104 1.47 13.05 29.55
N GLY A 105 1.98 11.98 30.15
CA GLY A 105 1.58 11.53 31.48
C GLY A 105 2.35 12.18 32.63
N ASP A 106 3.50 12.81 32.36
CA ASP A 106 4.44 13.25 33.41
C ASP A 106 4.26 14.73 33.80
N GLU A 107 3.90 15.60 32.86
CA GLU A 107 3.72 17.05 33.15
C GLU A 107 2.46 17.37 33.95
N SER A 108 1.36 16.63 33.76
CA SER A 108 0.10 16.88 34.48
C SER A 108 0.18 16.51 35.98
N VAL A 109 1.06 15.57 36.35
CA VAL A 109 1.25 15.18 37.75
C VAL A 109 2.20 16.14 38.45
N ALA A 110 3.26 16.61 37.78
CA ALA A 110 4.21 17.57 38.35
C ALA A 110 3.57 18.93 38.70
N VAL A 111 2.63 19.44 37.90
CA VAL A 111 1.95 20.72 38.16
C VAL A 111 0.97 20.63 39.34
N LEU A 112 0.35 19.47 39.57
CA LEU A 112 -0.54 19.24 40.71
C LEU A 112 0.22 18.98 42.02
N GLN A 113 1.46 18.50 41.95
CA GLN A 113 2.25 18.11 43.11
C GLN A 113 3.20 19.21 43.62
N GLY A 114 3.42 20.28 42.86
CA GLY A 114 4.16 21.48 43.24
C GLY A 114 3.32 22.65 43.77
N ARG A 115 2.02 22.43 44.03
CA ARG A 115 1.06 23.45 44.54
C ARG A 115 0.60 23.16 45.98
N ARG A 116 1.50 22.76 46.85
CA ARG A 116 1.31 22.78 48.32
C ARG A 116 2.37 23.63 48.99
#